data_AF-A0A954N283-F1
#
_entry.id   AF-A0A954N283-F1
#
_cell.length_a   1.000
_cell.length_b   1.000
_cell.length_c   1.000
_cell.angle_alpha   90.00
_cell.angle_beta   90.00
_cell.angle_gamma   90.00
#
_symmetry.space_group_name_H-M   'P 1'
#
loop_
_entity.id
_entity.type
_entity.pdbx_description
1 polymer ?
#
loop_
_entity_poly.entity_id
_entity_poly.type
_entity_poly.pdbx_seq_one_letter_code
_entity_poly.pdbx_strand_id
1 'polypeptide(L)'
;MCSLNETQVKKLELASRGDIVELFDRVEVVRAKYRQIKNDQNKFNQIWQDVQPLQIAFRAEHFGSGSFFHKSLKKVLTPDQFSDYEETELERRRFQYRSAISAMVAQLELSVPFLDEQREQLIELVLKETPTPKTFGQYTQQIVMVQMSSLPPEKLEAILDPIQMRIIDIQLQQNRGMRRWLIQQGIIEAESPRKNKDVDD
;
A
#
# COMPACT_ATOMS: atom_id res chain seq x y z
N MET A 1 18.89 8.69 -12.78
CA MET A 1 19.41 7.54 -12.01
C MET A 1 20.70 7.98 -11.34
N CYS A 2 20.72 8.15 -10.02
CA CYS A 2 21.81 8.81 -9.30
C CYS A 2 23.13 8.03 -9.37
N SER A 3 24.22 8.69 -9.76
CA SER A 3 25.57 8.13 -9.71
C SER A 3 26.07 8.13 -8.25
N LEU A 4 25.92 7.00 -7.57
CA LEU A 4 26.45 6.82 -6.21
C LEU A 4 27.98 6.68 -6.25
N ASN A 5 28.69 7.30 -5.31
CA ASN A 5 30.11 7.04 -5.13
C ASN A 5 30.36 5.74 -4.34
N GLU A 6 31.58 5.20 -4.38
CA GLU A 6 31.91 3.93 -3.70
C GLU A 6 31.63 3.94 -2.20
N THR A 7 31.79 5.09 -1.53
CA THR A 7 31.53 5.19 -0.09
C THR A 7 30.04 5.11 0.20
N GLN A 8 29.21 5.74 -0.62
CA GLN A 8 27.75 5.66 -0.51
C GLN A 8 27.27 4.23 -0.77
N VAL A 9 27.78 3.57 -1.81
CA VAL A 9 27.47 2.17 -2.12
C VAL A 9 27.80 1.27 -0.93
N LYS A 10 29.02 1.33 -0.39
CA LYS A 10 29.44 0.49 0.75
C LYS A 10 28.56 0.70 1.99
N LYS A 11 28.17 1.95 2.29
CA LYS A 11 27.28 2.26 3.43
C LYS A 11 25.87 1.71 3.24
N LEU A 12 25.31 1.87 2.04
CA LEU A 12 23.99 1.37 1.71
C LEU A 12 23.95 -0.17 1.68
N GLU A 13 24.98 -0.81 1.11
CA GLU A 13 25.11 -2.27 1.15
C GLU A 13 25.19 -2.82 2.57
N LEU A 14 25.98 -2.17 3.44
CA LEU A 14 26.06 -2.54 4.84
C LEU A 14 24.70 -2.41 5.53
N ALA A 15 23.97 -1.34 5.25
CA ALA A 15 22.63 -1.13 5.78
C ALA A 15 21.65 -2.21 5.33
N SER A 16 21.63 -2.54 4.03
CA SER A 16 20.81 -3.62 3.47
C SER A 16 21.17 -4.99 4.06
N ARG A 17 22.45 -5.28 4.26
CA ARG A 17 22.90 -6.53 4.91
C ARG A 17 22.39 -6.62 6.34
N GLY A 18 22.39 -5.51 7.07
CA GLY A 18 21.82 -5.43 8.41
C GLY A 18 20.34 -5.81 8.42
N ASP A 19 19.54 -5.23 7.51
CA ASP A 19 18.11 -5.56 7.39
C ASP A 19 17.87 -7.05 7.08
N ILE A 20 18.69 -7.63 6.21
CA ILE A 20 18.61 -9.05 5.86
C ILE A 20 18.92 -9.93 7.08
N VAL A 21 20.01 -9.65 7.80
CA VAL A 21 20.40 -10.42 8.99
C VAL A 21 19.31 -10.34 10.06
N GLU A 22 18.79 -9.14 10.33
CA GLU A 22 17.73 -8.94 11.32
C GLU A 22 16.47 -9.74 10.98
N LEU A 23 16.08 -9.80 9.71
CA LEU A 23 14.97 -10.64 9.27
C LEU A 23 15.25 -12.12 9.55
N PHE A 24 16.41 -12.63 9.12
CA PHE A 24 16.75 -14.04 9.28
C PHE A 24 16.86 -14.45 10.76
N ASP A 25 17.36 -13.56 11.62
CA ASP A 25 17.38 -13.78 13.07
C ASP A 25 15.96 -13.96 13.63
N ARG A 26 15.02 -13.10 13.22
CA ARG A 26 13.61 -13.23 13.63
C ARG A 26 12.99 -14.54 13.08
N VAL A 27 13.32 -14.93 11.85
CA VAL A 27 12.87 -16.20 11.27
C VAL A 27 13.41 -17.39 12.07
N GLU A 28 14.68 -17.38 12.48
CA GLU A 28 15.26 -18.45 13.28
C GLU A 28 14.64 -18.55 14.68
N VAL A 29 14.30 -17.42 15.31
CA VAL A 29 13.55 -17.43 16.58
C VAL A 29 12.20 -18.13 16.42
N VAL A 30 11.42 -17.78 15.40
CA VAL A 30 10.11 -18.41 15.14
C VAL A 30 10.27 -19.88 14.75
N ARG A 31 11.29 -20.22 13.95
CA ARG A 31 11.60 -21.60 13.58
C ARG A 31 12.00 -22.45 14.79
N ALA A 32 12.77 -21.90 15.73
CA ALA A 32 13.13 -22.56 16.97
C ALA A 32 11.89 -22.84 17.84
N LYS A 33 11.00 -21.86 18.02
CA LYS A 33 9.71 -22.06 18.70
C LYS A 33 8.89 -23.15 18.01
N TYR A 34 8.72 -23.07 16.69
CA TYR A 34 7.98 -24.07 15.92
C TYR A 34 8.51 -25.49 16.13
N ARG A 35 9.83 -25.69 16.10
CA ARG A 35 10.45 -27.01 16.32
C ARG A 35 10.07 -27.62 17.68
N GLN A 36 9.85 -26.81 18.70
CA GLN A 36 9.46 -27.26 20.05
C GLN A 36 7.98 -27.65 20.15
N ILE A 37 7.12 -27.03 19.34
CA ILE A 37 5.64 -27.20 19.44
C ILE A 37 5.02 -27.93 18.25
N LYS A 38 5.82 -28.38 17.27
CA LYS A 38 5.31 -28.98 16.01
C LYS A 38 4.39 -30.19 16.19
N ASN A 39 4.43 -30.87 17.33
CA ASN A 39 3.59 -32.03 17.65
C ASN A 39 2.36 -31.65 18.51
N ASP A 40 2.21 -30.39 18.90
CA ASP A 40 1.13 -29.89 19.77
C ASP A 40 0.17 -29.01 18.95
N GLN A 41 -0.92 -29.63 18.48
CA GLN A 41 -1.91 -28.94 17.64
C GLN A 41 -2.54 -27.74 18.34
N ASN A 42 -2.67 -27.76 19.67
CA ASN A 42 -3.29 -26.66 20.42
C ASN A 42 -2.38 -25.42 20.44
N LYS A 43 -1.05 -25.61 20.40
CA LYS A 43 -0.07 -24.51 20.36
C LYS A 43 0.22 -24.00 18.96
N PHE A 44 -0.22 -24.70 17.92
CA PHE A 44 -0.02 -24.27 16.54
C PHE A 44 -0.67 -22.91 16.26
N ASN A 45 -1.82 -22.59 16.86
CA ASN A 45 -2.44 -21.27 16.71
C ASN A 45 -1.57 -20.12 17.26
N GLN A 46 -0.71 -20.40 18.25
CA GLN A 46 0.21 -19.40 18.82
C GLN A 46 1.38 -19.12 17.87
N ILE A 47 1.89 -20.13 17.15
CA ILE A 47 2.96 -19.90 16.16
C ILE A 47 2.47 -19.04 15.00
N TRP A 48 1.18 -19.14 14.66
CA TRP A 48 0.61 -18.34 13.59
C TRP A 48 0.69 -16.84 13.88
N GLN A 49 0.52 -16.44 15.14
CA GLN A 49 0.68 -15.05 15.58
C GLN A 49 2.12 -14.57 15.45
N ASP A 50 3.10 -15.45 15.66
CA ASP A 50 4.54 -15.13 15.48
C ASP A 50 4.95 -15.10 14.00
N VAL A 51 4.33 -15.93 13.14
CA VAL A 51 4.62 -16.02 11.71
C VAL A 51 4.04 -14.84 10.93
N GLN A 52 2.86 -14.34 11.33
CA GLN A 52 2.14 -13.30 10.58
C GLN A 52 2.95 -12.01 10.39
N PRO A 53 3.64 -11.45 11.41
CA PRO A 53 4.54 -10.29 11.23
C PRO A 53 5.69 -10.57 10.25
N LEU A 54 6.25 -11.79 10.24
CA LEU A 54 7.31 -12.16 9.30
C LEU A 54 6.80 -12.23 7.87
N GLN A 55 5.60 -12.76 7.65
CA GLN A 55 4.98 -12.75 6.32
C GLN A 55 4.68 -11.33 5.85
N ILE A 56 4.22 -10.45 6.74
CA ILE A 56 3.99 -9.05 6.43
C ILE A 56 5.32 -8.37 6.07
N ALA A 57 6.36 -8.52 6.89
CA ALA A 57 7.69 -7.98 6.60
C ALA A 57 8.28 -8.57 5.31
N PHE A 58 7.95 -9.83 4.98
CA PHE A 58 8.42 -10.46 3.77
C PHE A 58 7.76 -9.90 2.50
N ARG A 59 6.47 -9.57 2.60
CA ARG A 59 5.63 -9.10 1.48
C ARG A 59 5.63 -7.58 1.33
N ALA A 60 5.63 -6.84 2.42
CA ALA A 60 5.85 -5.41 2.41
C ALA A 60 7.33 -5.21 2.12
N GLU A 61 7.66 -4.75 0.91
CA GLU A 61 9.02 -4.51 0.41
C GLU A 61 10.04 -4.37 1.56
N HIS A 62 10.92 -5.37 1.76
CA HIS A 62 11.82 -5.47 2.93
C HIS A 62 12.66 -4.21 3.20
N PHE A 63 12.84 -3.38 2.18
CA PHE A 63 13.59 -2.13 2.21
C PHE A 63 12.67 -0.90 2.27
N GLY A 64 11.43 -1.08 2.71
CA GLY A 64 10.45 -0.01 2.89
C GLY A 64 10.84 0.95 4.02
N SER A 65 9.94 1.89 4.35
CA SER A 65 10.20 3.02 5.25
C SER A 65 10.70 2.66 6.66
N GLY A 66 10.41 1.44 7.13
CA GLY A 66 10.86 0.94 8.43
C GLY A 66 12.30 0.40 8.44
N SER A 67 12.86 0.06 7.28
CA SER A 67 14.17 -0.58 7.14
C SER A 67 15.32 0.35 7.50
N PHE A 68 16.42 -0.22 7.97
CA PHE A 68 17.65 0.49 8.24
C PHE A 68 18.27 1.06 6.96
N PHE A 69 18.15 0.35 5.84
CA PHE A 69 18.48 0.85 4.51
C PHE A 69 17.75 2.15 4.20
N HIS A 70 16.42 2.16 4.29
CA HIS A 70 15.63 3.34 3.96
C HIS A 70 15.95 4.52 4.89
N LYS A 71 16.11 4.26 6.19
CA LYS A 71 16.54 5.27 7.17
C LYS A 71 17.94 5.82 6.89
N SER A 72 18.80 5.03 6.27
CA SER A 72 20.17 5.40 5.92
C SER A 72 20.23 6.26 4.66
N LEU A 73 19.28 6.14 3.72
CA LEU A 73 19.26 6.92 2.47
C LEU A 73 19.43 8.42 2.73
N LYS A 74 18.62 9.01 3.61
CA LYS A 74 18.68 10.44 3.93
C LYS A 74 20.03 10.89 4.54
N LYS A 75 20.77 9.96 5.16
CA LYS A 75 22.08 10.25 5.79
C LYS A 75 23.27 10.00 4.87
N VAL A 76 23.10 9.13 3.87
CA VAL A 76 24.17 8.67 2.98
C VAL A 76 24.15 9.43 1.65
N LEU A 77 22.97 9.73 1.14
CA LEU A 77 22.79 10.51 -0.08
C LEU A 77 23.02 12.00 0.19
N THR A 78 23.47 12.72 -0.84
CA THR A 78 23.41 14.18 -0.81
C THR A 78 21.96 14.65 -0.86
N PRO A 79 21.65 15.91 -0.48
CA PRO A 79 20.30 16.45 -0.60
C PRO A 79 19.70 16.29 -2.00
N ASP A 80 20.46 16.57 -3.05
CA ASP A 80 20.00 16.45 -4.44
C ASP A 80 19.72 15.00 -4.83
N GLN A 81 20.63 14.08 -4.50
CA GLN A 81 20.42 12.64 -4.76
C GLN A 81 19.22 12.07 -4.00
N PHE A 82 18.98 12.55 -2.77
CA PHE A 82 17.83 12.14 -1.98
C PHE A 82 16.53 12.69 -2.58
N SER A 83 16.53 13.93 -3.07
CA SER A 83 15.39 14.54 -3.76
C SER A 83 15.04 13.75 -5.03
N ASP A 84 16.02 13.45 -5.89
CA ASP A 84 15.84 12.65 -7.10
C ASP A 84 15.27 11.25 -6.78
N TYR A 85 15.75 10.64 -5.69
CA TYR A 85 15.25 9.36 -5.20
C TYR A 85 13.78 9.46 -4.76
N GLU A 86 13.41 10.48 -3.97
CA GLU A 86 12.02 10.67 -3.50
C GLU A 86 11.05 10.92 -4.65
N GLU A 87 11.46 11.68 -5.67
CA GLU A 87 10.68 11.90 -6.88
C GLU A 87 10.46 10.59 -7.65
N THR A 88 11.53 9.83 -7.91
CA THR A 88 11.45 8.53 -8.59
C THR A 88 10.55 7.54 -7.83
N GLU A 89 10.63 7.50 -6.50
CA GLU A 89 9.79 6.65 -5.67
C GLU A 89 8.32 7.11 -5.65
N LEU A 90 8.06 8.42 -5.72
CA LEU A 90 6.71 8.95 -5.86
C LEU A 90 6.12 8.57 -7.22
N GLU A 91 6.88 8.70 -8.31
CA GLU A 91 6.47 8.29 -9.66
C GLU A 91 6.15 6.80 -9.71
N ARG A 92 7.04 5.95 -9.16
CA ARG A 92 6.83 4.51 -9.08
C ARG A 92 5.55 4.17 -8.32
N ARG A 93 5.30 4.81 -7.17
CA ARG A 93 4.06 4.61 -6.40
C ARG A 93 2.82 5.08 -7.17
N ARG A 94 2.88 6.21 -7.88
CA ARG A 94 1.77 6.68 -8.72
C ARG A 94 1.46 5.69 -9.85
N PHE A 95 2.50 5.17 -10.51
CA PHE A 95 2.34 4.17 -11.56
C PHE A 95 1.71 2.87 -11.03
N GLN A 96 2.19 2.37 -9.89
CA GLN A 96 1.60 1.20 -9.24
C GLN A 96 0.15 1.46 -8.83
N TYR A 97 -0.15 2.66 -8.33
CA TYR A 97 -1.50 3.03 -7.94
C TYR A 97 -2.45 3.08 -9.14
N ARG A 98 -2.06 3.73 -10.24
CA ARG A 98 -2.83 3.70 -11.50
C ARG A 98 -3.10 2.27 -11.95
N SER A 99 -2.09 1.42 -11.92
CA SER A 99 -2.21 0.01 -12.32
C SER A 99 -3.19 -0.75 -11.41
N ALA A 100 -3.14 -0.52 -10.09
CA ALA A 100 -4.05 -1.12 -9.13
C ALA A 100 -5.50 -0.65 -9.31
N ILE A 101 -5.72 0.64 -9.58
CA ILE A 101 -7.04 1.19 -9.90
C ILE A 101 -7.56 0.57 -11.19
N SER A 102 -6.73 0.50 -12.23
CA SER A 102 -7.11 -0.08 -13.52
C SER A 102 -7.54 -1.54 -13.37
N ALA A 103 -6.77 -2.32 -12.60
CA ALA A 103 -7.13 -3.72 -12.30
C ALA A 103 -8.43 -3.82 -11.49
N MET A 104 -8.68 -2.89 -10.57
CA MET A 104 -9.94 -2.84 -9.82
C MET A 104 -11.13 -2.48 -10.71
N VAL A 105 -10.99 -1.49 -11.59
CA VAL A 105 -12.04 -1.13 -12.56
C VAL A 105 -12.37 -2.32 -13.45
N ALA A 106 -11.36 -3.02 -13.98
CA ALA A 106 -11.56 -4.25 -14.74
C ALA A 106 -12.26 -5.37 -13.93
N GLN A 107 -12.03 -5.43 -12.61
CA GLN A 107 -12.74 -6.36 -11.74
C GLN A 107 -14.22 -5.96 -11.55
N LEU A 108 -14.52 -4.67 -11.41
CA LEU A 108 -15.89 -4.16 -11.34
C LEU A 108 -16.66 -4.44 -12.64
N GLU A 109 -15.97 -4.39 -13.78
CA GLU A 109 -16.55 -4.68 -15.10
C GLU A 109 -17.16 -6.08 -15.21
N LEU A 110 -16.68 -7.04 -14.43
CA LEU A 110 -17.25 -8.38 -14.39
C LEU A 110 -18.69 -8.40 -13.87
N SER A 111 -19.07 -7.39 -13.09
CA SER A 111 -20.43 -7.24 -12.54
C SER A 111 -21.28 -6.25 -13.34
N VAL A 112 -20.65 -5.26 -13.97
CA VAL A 112 -21.33 -4.18 -14.68
C VAL A 112 -20.46 -3.71 -15.84
N PRO A 113 -20.89 -3.86 -17.11
CA PRO A 113 -20.08 -3.44 -18.24
C PRO A 113 -19.88 -1.91 -18.25
N PHE A 114 -18.66 -1.47 -18.51
CA PHE A 114 -18.33 -0.06 -18.73
C PHE A 114 -17.90 0.19 -20.17
N LEU A 115 -18.16 1.42 -20.63
CA LEU A 115 -17.54 1.94 -21.85
C LEU A 115 -16.08 2.28 -21.59
N ASP A 116 -15.27 2.28 -22.64
CA ASP A 116 -13.85 2.64 -22.59
C ASP A 116 -13.63 4.03 -21.96
N GLU A 117 -14.46 5.00 -22.33
CA GLU A 117 -14.41 6.36 -21.77
C GLU A 117 -14.75 6.38 -20.27
N GLN A 118 -15.75 5.59 -19.84
CA GLN A 118 -16.13 5.50 -18.42
C GLN A 118 -14.99 4.90 -17.59
N ARG A 119 -14.29 3.88 -18.12
CA ARG A 119 -13.12 3.30 -17.45
C ARG A 119 -12.04 4.34 -17.19
N GLU A 120 -11.63 5.08 -18.22
CA GLU A 120 -10.58 6.09 -18.10
C GLU A 120 -11.00 7.21 -17.16
N GLN A 121 -12.25 7.69 -17.26
CA GLN A 121 -12.77 8.72 -16.36
C GLN A 121 -12.79 8.26 -14.89
N LEU A 122 -13.16 7.00 -14.62
CA LEU A 122 -13.09 6.43 -13.27
C LEU A 122 -11.65 6.35 -12.76
N ILE A 123 -10.71 5.89 -13.58
CA ILE A 123 -9.29 5.78 -13.20
C ILE A 123 -8.74 7.17 -12.83
N GLU A 124 -8.98 8.18 -13.68
CA GLU A 124 -8.55 9.56 -13.43
C GLU A 124 -9.23 10.16 -12.20
N LEU A 125 -10.53 9.93 -12.02
CA LEU A 125 -11.26 10.41 -10.84
C LEU A 125 -10.64 9.86 -9.56
N VAL A 126 -10.38 8.56 -9.50
CA VAL A 126 -9.78 7.93 -8.32
C VAL A 126 -8.37 8.47 -8.10
N LEU A 127 -7.53 8.53 -9.13
CA LEU A 127 -6.16 9.07 -9.02
C LEU A 127 -6.12 10.50 -8.48
N LYS A 128 -7.07 11.34 -8.90
CA LYS A 128 -7.14 12.76 -8.53
C LYS A 128 -7.68 12.99 -7.12
N GLU A 129 -8.71 12.25 -6.73
CA GLU A 129 -9.48 12.53 -5.52
C GLU A 129 -8.99 11.75 -4.30
N THR A 130 -8.07 10.81 -4.48
CA THR A 130 -7.63 9.92 -3.41
C THR A 130 -6.10 9.94 -3.25
N PRO A 131 -5.60 9.79 -2.01
CA PRO A 131 -4.16 9.81 -1.78
C PRO A 131 -3.52 8.53 -2.33
N THR A 132 -2.35 8.66 -2.96
CA THR A 132 -1.54 7.51 -3.34
C THR A 132 -1.12 6.72 -2.08
N PRO A 133 -1.41 5.41 -1.99
CA PRO A 133 -1.00 4.60 -0.86
C PRO A 133 0.52 4.65 -0.64
N LYS A 134 0.94 4.65 0.63
CA LYS A 134 2.36 4.60 1.00
C LYS A 134 2.97 3.22 0.78
N THR A 135 2.14 2.17 0.82
CA THR A 135 2.55 0.78 0.72
C THR A 135 1.64 0.04 -0.26
N PHE A 136 2.24 -0.90 -0.99
CA PHE A 136 1.55 -1.80 -1.91
C PHE A 136 1.80 -3.25 -1.46
N GLY A 137 0.83 -4.14 -1.70
CA GLY A 137 0.91 -5.54 -1.29
C GLY A 137 -0.45 -6.23 -1.35
N GLN A 138 -0.64 -7.24 -0.50
CA GLN A 138 -1.84 -8.09 -0.52
C GLN A 138 -3.16 -7.37 -0.30
N TYR A 139 -3.12 -6.17 0.29
CA TYR A 139 -4.31 -5.37 0.59
C TYR A 139 -4.54 -4.21 -0.39
N THR A 140 -3.71 -4.09 -1.44
CA THR A 140 -3.80 -2.96 -2.39
C THR A 140 -5.18 -2.84 -3.01
N GLN A 141 -5.80 -3.95 -3.41
CA GLN A 141 -7.16 -3.96 -3.96
C GLN A 141 -8.20 -3.44 -2.96
N GLN A 142 -8.11 -3.87 -1.70
CA GLN A 142 -9.00 -3.44 -0.63
C GLN A 142 -8.81 -1.95 -0.31
N ILE A 143 -7.58 -1.45 -0.35
CA ILE A 143 -7.28 -0.02 -0.18
C ILE A 143 -7.96 0.79 -1.29
N VAL A 144 -7.79 0.39 -2.56
CA VAL A 144 -8.43 1.05 -3.71
C VAL A 144 -9.95 1.06 -3.54
N MET A 145 -10.57 -0.08 -3.19
CA MET A 145 -12.04 -0.14 -3.00
C MET A 145 -12.54 0.77 -1.89
N VAL A 146 -11.82 0.83 -0.76
CA VAL A 146 -12.16 1.75 0.33
C VAL A 146 -12.03 3.20 -0.13
N GLN A 147 -10.97 3.53 -0.87
CA GLN A 147 -10.77 4.87 -1.42
C GLN A 147 -11.86 5.26 -2.43
N MET A 148 -12.23 4.36 -3.33
CA MET A 148 -13.36 4.53 -4.26
C MET A 148 -14.68 4.76 -3.51
N SER A 149 -14.90 4.05 -2.39
CA SER A 149 -16.12 4.19 -1.58
C SER A 149 -16.26 5.53 -0.85
N SER A 150 -15.16 6.27 -0.76
CA SER A 150 -15.05 7.60 -0.15
C SER A 150 -15.13 8.73 -1.18
N LEU A 151 -15.29 8.42 -2.47
CA LEU A 151 -15.51 9.43 -3.50
C LEU A 151 -16.88 10.11 -3.32
N PRO A 152 -17.00 11.40 -3.68
CA PRO A 152 -18.30 12.08 -3.74
C PRO A 152 -19.24 11.36 -4.73
N PRO A 153 -20.48 11.00 -4.33
CA PRO A 153 -21.43 10.30 -5.21
C PRO A 153 -21.69 11.06 -6.51
N GLU A 154 -21.75 12.39 -6.44
CA GLU A 154 -22.05 13.26 -7.58
C GLU A 154 -20.99 13.15 -8.69
N LYS A 155 -19.73 12.88 -8.32
CA LYS A 155 -18.64 12.69 -9.29
C LYS A 155 -18.70 11.32 -9.97
N LEU A 156 -19.21 10.31 -9.28
CA LEU A 156 -19.43 8.97 -9.86
C LEU A 156 -20.65 8.96 -10.78
N GLU A 157 -21.74 9.63 -10.38
CA GLU A 157 -22.96 9.80 -11.18
C GLU A 157 -22.73 10.59 -12.48
N ALA A 158 -21.71 11.44 -12.52
CA ALA A 158 -21.31 12.13 -13.75
C ALA A 158 -20.67 11.20 -14.81
N ILE A 159 -20.22 10.01 -14.39
CA ILE A 159 -19.52 9.03 -15.25
C ILE A 159 -20.41 7.82 -15.50
N LEU A 160 -21.15 7.38 -14.49
CA LEU A 160 -21.94 6.14 -14.50
C LEU A 160 -23.42 6.42 -14.71
N ASP A 161 -24.08 5.57 -15.48
CA ASP A 161 -25.54 5.62 -15.58
C ASP A 161 -26.22 5.15 -14.28
N PRO A 162 -27.52 5.42 -14.09
CA PRO A 162 -28.21 5.07 -12.84
C PRO A 162 -28.20 3.58 -12.49
N ILE A 163 -28.15 2.68 -13.49
CA ILE A 163 -28.11 1.23 -13.27
C ILE A 163 -26.70 0.83 -12.82
N GLN A 164 -25.68 1.31 -13.54
CA GLN A 164 -24.28 1.08 -13.18
C GLN A 164 -23.97 1.59 -11.78
N MET A 165 -24.40 2.81 -11.47
CA MET A 165 -24.19 3.44 -10.18
C MET A 165 -24.82 2.63 -9.04
N ARG A 166 -26.03 2.10 -9.24
CA ARG A 166 -26.69 1.26 -8.23
C ARG A 166 -25.91 -0.02 -7.93
N ILE A 167 -25.38 -0.70 -8.94
CA ILE A 167 -24.58 -1.93 -8.77
C ILE A 167 -23.26 -1.62 -8.04
N ILE A 168 -22.59 -0.54 -8.46
CA ILE A 168 -21.33 -0.10 -7.86
C ILE A 168 -21.53 0.33 -6.41
N ASP A 169 -22.59 1.07 -6.09
CA ASP A 169 -22.86 1.51 -4.72
C ASP A 169 -23.01 0.32 -3.76
N ILE A 170 -23.67 -0.78 -4.17
CA ILE A 170 -23.75 -2.00 -3.36
C ILE A 170 -22.35 -2.53 -3.02
N GLN A 171 -21.44 -2.58 -4.00
CA GLN A 171 -20.08 -3.06 -3.78
C GLN A 171 -19.26 -2.09 -2.91
N LEU A 172 -19.40 -0.78 -3.13
CA LEU A 172 -18.71 0.24 -2.34
C LEU A 172 -19.19 0.24 -0.88
N GLN A 173 -20.49 0.08 -0.64
CA GLN A 173 -21.06 -0.02 0.72
C GLN A 173 -20.48 -1.19 1.51
N GLN A 174 -20.29 -2.35 0.89
CA GLN A 174 -19.65 -3.50 1.54
C GLN A 174 -18.21 -3.18 1.98
N ASN A 175 -17.48 -2.42 1.15
CA ASN A 175 -16.08 -2.08 1.41
C ASN A 175 -15.93 -0.95 2.44
N ARG A 176 -16.92 -0.05 2.61
CA ARG A 176 -16.89 0.97 3.68
C ARG A 176 -16.69 0.36 5.06
N GLY A 177 -17.28 -0.81 5.31
CA GLY A 177 -17.11 -1.55 6.57
C GLY A 177 -15.67 -2.01 6.82
N MET A 178 -14.89 -2.26 5.76
CA MET A 178 -13.51 -2.73 5.87
C MET A 178 -12.52 -1.62 6.26
N ARG A 179 -12.90 -0.35 6.10
CA ARG A 179 -12.02 0.79 6.42
C ARG A 179 -11.52 0.75 7.86
N ARG A 180 -12.41 0.51 8.82
CA ARG A 180 -12.06 0.45 10.25
C ARG A 180 -11.04 -0.66 10.50
N TRP A 181 -11.21 -1.80 9.85
CA TRP A 181 -10.28 -2.93 9.97
C TRP A 181 -8.90 -2.58 9.39
N LEU A 182 -8.84 -1.97 8.19
CA LEU A 182 -7.56 -1.54 7.59
C LEU A 182 -6.82 -0.52 8.47
N ILE A 183 -7.55 0.39 9.13
CA ILE A 183 -6.97 1.34 10.11
C ILE A 183 -6.45 0.61 11.34
N GLN A 184 -7.24 -0.31 11.92
CA GLN A 184 -6.81 -1.10 13.09
C GLN A 184 -5.58 -1.96 12.82
N GLN A 185 -5.42 -2.44 11.58
CA GLN A 185 -4.25 -3.18 11.13
C GLN A 185 -3.07 -2.27 10.74
N GLY A 186 -3.21 -0.95 10.83
CA GLY A 186 -2.17 0.02 10.46
C GLY A 186 -1.84 0.05 8.96
N ILE A 187 -2.73 -0.47 8.10
CA ILE A 187 -2.52 -0.55 6.65
C ILE A 187 -2.80 0.80 5.99
N ILE A 188 -3.84 1.51 6.46
CA ILE A 188 -4.14 2.88 6.06
C ILE A 188 -4.17 3.77 7.29
N GLU A 189 -3.82 5.03 7.11
CA GLU A 189 -3.92 6.03 8.18
C GLU A 189 -5.40 6.34 8.44
N ALA A 190 -5.75 6.52 9.72
CA ALA A 190 -7.01 7.17 10.05
C ALA A 190 -7.01 8.55 9.39
N GLU A 191 -8.08 8.91 8.66
CA GLU A 191 -8.18 10.24 8.05
C GLU A 191 -7.83 11.29 9.10
N SER A 192 -6.76 12.04 8.86
CA SER A 192 -6.69 13.38 9.41
C SER A 192 -7.84 14.17 8.77
N PRO A 193 -8.58 14.98 9.53
CA PRO A 193 -9.63 15.82 8.98
C PRO A 193 -9.03 16.57 7.79
N ARG A 194 -9.67 16.45 6.63
CA ARG A 194 -9.27 17.15 5.41
C ARG A 194 -9.01 18.60 5.82
N LYS A 195 -7.77 19.09 5.66
CA LYS A 195 -7.55 20.53 5.66
C LYS A 195 -8.35 21.04 4.49
N ASN A 196 -9.52 21.63 4.77
CA ASN A 196 -10.17 22.54 3.84
C ASN A 196 -9.09 23.56 3.46
N LYS A 197 -8.52 23.41 2.26
CA LYS A 197 -8.10 24.60 1.53
C LYS A 197 -9.40 25.33 1.21
N ASP A 198 -9.37 26.65 1.37
CA ASP A 198 -10.45 27.61 1.14
C ASP A 198 -11.24 27.96 2.40
N VAL A 199 -10.62 28.77 3.27
CA VAL A 199 -11.13 30.11 3.63
C VAL A 199 -9.91 30.98 3.96
N ASP A 200 -9.55 31.86 3.03
CA ASP A 200 -8.91 33.16 3.31
C ASP A 200 -9.23 34.02 2.08
N ASP A 201 -10.40 34.66 2.13
CA ASP A 201 -10.67 35.98 1.54
C ASP A 201 -10.31 37.04 2.60
#